data_AF-K6V009-F1
#
_entry.id   AF-K6V009-F1
#
_cell.length_a   1.000
_cell.length_b   1.000
_cell.length_c   1.000
_cell.angle_alpha   90.00
_cell.angle_beta   90.00
_cell.angle_gamma   90.00
#
_symmetry.space_group_name_H-M   'P 1'
#
loop_
_entity.id
_entity.type
_entity.pdbx_description
1 polymer ?
#
loop_
_entity_poly.entity_id
_entity_poly.type
_entity_poly.pdbx_seq_one_letter_code
_entity_poly.pdbx_strand_id
1 'polypeptide(L)'
;MSSLTEAELNSILGNTTSYQIYKKFDAENNLDENFIHCTEFISSNNTKNEKDEITCKKIAKNLKGLSELASTVKYRDKCLHYKYWIYDQIWKEFNIEGNNVGPVINKFLYIQTSVTKSLKLYSCLYNFYGRDLTELKNSTKKNIYMNILNTTIL
;
A
#
# COMPACT_ATOMS: atom_id res chain seq x y z
N MET A 1 -12.62 -21.57 7.72
CA MET A 1 -12.44 -21.93 6.29
C MET A 1 -10.94 -21.94 6.08
N SER A 2 -10.32 -23.00 5.55
CA SER A 2 -8.87 -23.03 5.41
C SER A 2 -8.36 -21.87 4.55
N SER A 3 -7.31 -21.18 5.01
CA SER A 3 -6.63 -20.14 4.23
C SER A 3 -5.94 -20.74 3.01
N LEU A 4 -5.97 -20.04 1.88
CA LEU A 4 -5.21 -20.41 0.68
C LEU A 4 -3.72 -20.10 0.89
N THR A 5 -2.88 -21.02 0.45
CA THR A 5 -1.42 -20.81 0.32
C THR A 5 -1.11 -19.83 -0.80
N GLU A 6 0.09 -19.24 -0.80
CA GLU A 6 0.53 -18.35 -1.89
C GLU A 6 0.57 -19.07 -3.25
N ALA A 7 0.86 -20.36 -3.28
CA ALA A 7 0.85 -21.17 -4.49
C ALA A 7 -0.58 -21.33 -5.06
N GLU A 8 -1.56 -21.58 -4.19
CA GLU A 8 -2.98 -21.67 -4.58
C GLU A 8 -3.54 -20.31 -5.00
N LEU A 9 -3.13 -19.22 -4.33
CA LEU A 9 -3.51 -17.88 -4.72
C LEU A 9 -2.95 -17.52 -6.11
N ASN A 10 -1.69 -17.87 -6.38
CA ASN A 10 -1.06 -17.69 -7.68
C ASN A 10 -1.75 -18.53 -8.77
N SER A 11 -2.21 -19.74 -8.48
CA SER A 11 -2.87 -20.58 -9.50
C SER A 11 -4.25 -20.03 -9.90
N ILE A 12 -4.97 -19.38 -8.96
CA ILE A 12 -6.29 -18.80 -9.22
C ILE A 12 -6.18 -17.40 -9.82
N LEU A 13 -5.30 -16.56 -9.28
CA LEU A 13 -5.25 -15.11 -9.57
C LEU A 13 -4.01 -14.66 -10.32
N GLY A 14 -2.99 -15.51 -10.47
CA GLY A 14 -1.68 -15.18 -11.04
C GLY A 14 -1.75 -14.50 -12.41
N ASN A 15 -2.76 -14.85 -13.20
CA ASN A 15 -2.97 -14.31 -14.54
C ASN A 15 -3.82 -13.03 -14.57
N THR A 16 -4.38 -12.61 -13.44
CA THR A 16 -5.17 -11.38 -13.36
C THR A 16 -4.26 -10.17 -13.27
N THR A 17 -4.58 -9.11 -14.02
CA THR A 17 -3.83 -7.86 -14.00
C THR A 17 -3.76 -7.24 -12.60
N SER A 18 -4.85 -7.34 -11.83
CA SER A 18 -4.92 -6.79 -10.46
C SER A 18 -3.92 -7.46 -9.52
N TYR A 19 -3.83 -8.79 -9.56
CA TYR A 19 -2.90 -9.53 -8.71
C TYR A 19 -1.44 -9.32 -9.14
N GLN A 20 -1.16 -9.24 -10.44
CA GLN A 20 0.17 -8.90 -10.95
C GLN A 20 0.63 -7.50 -10.50
N ILE A 21 -0.28 -6.50 -10.55
CA ILE A 21 -0.01 -5.14 -10.03
C ILE A 21 0.27 -5.20 -8.52
N TYR A 22 -0.55 -5.93 -7.77
CA TYR A 22 -0.35 -6.10 -6.33
C TYR A 22 1.03 -6.68 -6.01
N LYS A 23 1.44 -7.77 -6.67
CA LYS A 23 2.78 -8.36 -6.47
C LYS A 23 3.90 -7.38 -6.84
N LYS A 24 3.74 -6.57 -7.90
CA LYS A 24 4.72 -5.54 -8.26
C LYS A 24 4.85 -4.49 -7.16
N PHE A 25 3.74 -4.08 -6.56
CA PHE A 25 3.73 -3.13 -5.44
C PHE A 25 4.31 -3.72 -4.16
N ASP A 26 4.09 -5.00 -3.90
CA ASP A 26 4.55 -5.66 -2.68
C ASP A 26 6.01 -6.13 -2.73
N ALA A 27 6.59 -6.26 -3.92
CA ALA A 27 7.98 -6.64 -4.08
C ALA A 27 8.96 -5.66 -3.40
N GLU A 28 10.05 -6.19 -2.83
CA GLU A 28 11.09 -5.42 -2.12
C GLU A 28 12.35 -5.19 -2.95
N ASN A 29 12.22 -5.29 -4.27
CA ASN A 29 13.30 -4.98 -5.21
C ASN A 29 13.46 -3.48 -5.44
N ASN A 30 14.71 -3.05 -5.66
CA ASN A 30 15.08 -1.68 -6.07
C ASN A 30 14.59 -0.58 -5.11
N LEU A 31 14.65 -0.84 -3.80
CA LEU A 31 14.17 0.12 -2.79
C LEU A 31 15.18 1.24 -2.50
N ASP A 32 16.48 1.00 -2.67
CA ASP A 32 17.52 1.95 -2.25
C ASP A 32 17.48 3.28 -3.02
N GLU A 33 17.15 3.25 -4.31
CA GLU A 33 16.97 4.47 -5.11
C GLU A 33 15.83 5.36 -4.60
N ASN A 34 14.91 4.80 -3.80
CA ASN A 34 13.76 5.51 -3.26
C ASN A 34 14.00 6.10 -1.86
N PHE A 35 15.16 5.84 -1.25
CA PHE A 35 15.52 6.38 0.07
C PHE A 35 15.44 7.91 0.12
N ILE A 36 15.88 8.59 -0.94
CA ILE A 36 15.88 10.05 -1.04
C ILE A 36 14.49 10.67 -0.89
N HIS A 37 13.43 9.92 -1.23
CA HIS A 37 12.05 10.37 -1.09
C HIS A 37 11.49 10.21 0.33
N CYS A 38 12.25 9.56 1.21
CA CYS A 38 11.89 9.25 2.58
C CYS A 38 12.65 10.06 3.62
N THR A 39 13.66 10.84 3.22
CA THR A 39 14.56 11.55 4.15
C THR A 39 13.83 12.48 5.12
N GLU A 40 12.78 13.18 4.67
CA GLU A 40 11.99 14.09 5.54
C GLU A 40 11.20 13.30 6.60
N PHE A 41 10.61 12.16 6.22
CA PHE A 41 9.95 11.25 7.16
C PHE A 41 10.94 10.56 8.12
N ILE A 42 12.10 10.12 7.64
CA ILE A 42 13.08 9.41 8.47
C ILE A 42 13.76 10.37 9.46
N SER A 43 14.11 11.59 9.03
CA SER A 43 14.79 12.57 9.89
C SER A 43 13.92 13.11 11.02
N SER A 44 12.60 13.11 10.84
CA SER A 44 11.62 13.58 11.83
C SER A 44 11.18 12.47 12.79
N ASN A 45 11.32 11.21 12.38
CA ASN A 45 11.03 10.06 13.19
C ASN A 45 12.32 9.65 13.93
N ASN A 46 12.53 10.22 15.13
CA ASN A 46 13.75 10.06 15.93
C ASN A 46 14.14 8.61 16.26
N THR A 47 13.27 7.63 15.97
CA THR A 47 13.56 6.21 16.00
C THR A 47 13.73 5.67 14.57
N LYS A 48 14.95 5.24 14.22
CA LYS A 48 15.19 4.45 13.00
C LYS A 48 14.47 3.11 13.11
N ASN A 49 13.25 3.05 12.61
CA ASN A 49 12.51 1.81 12.41
C ASN A 49 12.69 1.35 10.97
N GLU A 50 13.47 0.29 10.77
CA GLU A 50 13.76 -0.30 9.46
C GLU A 50 12.48 -0.64 8.68
N LYS A 51 11.44 -1.10 9.38
CA LYS A 51 10.13 -1.40 8.78
C LYS A 51 9.45 -0.15 8.20
N ASP A 52 9.56 0.98 8.89
CA ASP A 52 8.97 2.24 8.45
C ASP A 52 9.74 2.81 7.25
N GLU A 53 11.06 2.65 7.24
CA GLU A 53 11.90 2.98 6.08
C GLU A 53 11.53 2.15 4.85
N ILE A 54 11.41 0.82 4.99
CA ILE A 54 10.99 -0.09 3.92
C ILE A 54 9.60 0.32 3.39
N THR A 55 8.65 0.59 4.30
CA THR A 55 7.29 1.02 3.94
C THR A 55 7.33 2.32 3.14
N CYS A 56 8.11 3.31 3.58
CA CYS A 56 8.27 4.56 2.85
C CYS A 56 8.88 4.36 1.46
N LYS A 57 9.96 3.56 1.35
CA LYS A 57 10.59 3.25 0.06
C LYS A 57 9.62 2.58 -0.90
N LYS A 58 8.80 1.63 -0.43
CA LYS A 58 7.75 0.98 -1.23
C LYS A 58 6.71 1.98 -1.70
N ILE A 59 6.26 2.89 -0.84
CA ILE A 59 5.30 3.96 -1.20
C ILE A 59 5.87 4.84 -2.31
N ALA A 60 7.11 5.31 -2.17
CA ALA A 60 7.79 6.11 -3.19
C ALA A 60 7.97 5.36 -4.51
N LYS A 61 8.46 4.11 -4.46
CA LYS A 61 8.61 3.23 -5.64
C LYS A 61 7.28 3.07 -6.37
N ASN A 62 6.22 2.76 -5.64
CA ASN A 62 4.92 2.45 -6.22
C ASN A 62 4.27 3.69 -6.84
N LEU A 63 4.38 4.86 -6.19
CA LEU A 63 3.85 6.11 -6.73
C LEU A 63 4.59 6.55 -7.99
N LYS A 64 5.93 6.48 -8.00
CA LYS A 64 6.80 6.76 -9.16
C LYS A 64 6.50 5.80 -10.32
N GLY A 65 6.34 4.51 -10.02
CA GLY A 65 6.12 3.43 -11.00
C GLY A 65 4.70 3.33 -11.56
N LEU A 66 3.76 4.21 -11.19
CA LEU A 66 2.39 4.20 -11.73
C LEU A 66 2.37 4.43 -13.24
N SER A 67 3.21 5.32 -13.76
CA SER A 67 3.31 5.58 -15.21
C SER A 67 3.75 4.32 -15.97
N GLU A 68 4.63 3.53 -15.37
CA GLU A 68 5.23 2.30 -15.94
C GLU A 68 4.32 1.08 -15.92
N LEU A 69 3.18 1.13 -15.22
CA LEU A 69 2.17 0.07 -15.34
C LEU A 69 1.61 0.03 -16.75
N ALA A 70 1.20 -1.16 -17.22
CA ALA A 70 0.72 -1.38 -18.59
C ALA A 70 -0.22 -0.27 -19.07
N SER A 71 0.00 0.22 -20.29
CA SER A 71 -0.75 1.33 -20.90
C SER A 71 -2.24 1.03 -21.08
N THR A 72 -2.59 -0.26 -21.14
CA THR A 72 -3.97 -0.76 -21.19
C THR A 72 -4.76 -0.50 -19.91
N VAL A 73 -4.08 -0.27 -18.78
CA VAL A 73 -4.73 0.09 -17.52
C VAL A 73 -4.89 1.61 -17.47
N LYS A 74 -6.14 2.08 -17.37
CA LYS A 74 -6.40 3.52 -17.27
C LYS A 74 -5.75 4.08 -16.00
N TYR A 75 -5.20 5.29 -16.07
CA TYR A 75 -4.48 5.90 -14.94
C TYR A 75 -5.31 5.96 -13.65
N ARG A 76 -6.61 6.23 -13.76
CA ARG A 76 -7.55 6.16 -12.64
C ARG A 76 -7.55 4.80 -11.94
N ASP A 77 -7.51 3.72 -12.71
CA ASP A 77 -7.56 2.36 -12.19
C ASP A 77 -6.21 1.97 -11.57
N LYS A 78 -5.10 2.47 -12.13
CA LYS A 78 -3.76 2.40 -11.49
C LYS A 78 -3.74 3.08 -10.11
N CYS A 79 -4.31 4.28 -9.98
CA CYS A 79 -4.46 4.95 -8.69
C CYS A 79 -5.31 4.12 -7.71
N LEU A 80 -6.38 3.46 -8.19
CA LEU A 80 -7.21 2.62 -7.33
C LEU A 80 -6.43 1.41 -6.79
N HIS A 81 -5.66 0.73 -7.64
CA HIS A 81 -4.78 -0.36 -7.19
C HIS A 81 -3.79 0.10 -6.12
N TYR A 82 -3.16 1.25 -6.33
CA TYR A 82 -2.22 1.81 -5.36
C TYR A 82 -2.89 2.12 -4.02
N LYS A 83 -4.06 2.77 -4.04
CA LYS A 83 -4.84 3.05 -2.81
C LYS A 83 -5.25 1.78 -2.08
N TYR A 84 -5.68 0.74 -2.81
CA TYR A 84 -6.03 -0.53 -2.18
C TYR A 84 -4.83 -1.26 -1.59
N TRP A 85 -3.67 -1.18 -2.23
CA TRP A 85 -2.44 -1.69 -1.64
C TRP A 85 -2.09 -0.95 -0.35
N ILE A 86 -2.17 0.40 -0.31
CA ILE A 86 -1.97 1.19 0.93
C ILE A 86 -2.91 0.74 2.05
N TYR A 87 -4.18 0.55 1.73
CA TYR A 87 -5.19 0.10 2.69
C TYR A 87 -4.89 -1.30 3.26
N ASP A 88 -4.36 -2.21 2.44
CA ASP A 88 -3.89 -3.52 2.89
C ASP A 88 -2.67 -3.39 3.82
N GLN A 89 -1.70 -2.53 3.50
CA GLN A 89 -0.53 -2.32 4.37
C GLN A 89 -0.92 -1.74 5.73
N ILE A 90 -1.84 -0.77 5.77
CA ILE A 90 -2.40 -0.22 7.02
C ILE A 90 -3.10 -1.33 7.82
N TRP A 91 -3.87 -2.19 7.16
CA TRP A 91 -4.58 -3.29 7.81
C TRP A 91 -3.61 -4.32 8.42
N LYS A 92 -2.57 -4.72 7.66
CA LYS A 92 -1.54 -5.64 8.13
C LYS A 92 -0.81 -5.10 9.35
N GLU A 93 -0.44 -3.82 9.32
CA GLU A 93 0.26 -3.20 10.44
C GLU A 93 -0.63 -3.07 11.68
N PHE A 94 -1.88 -2.63 11.50
CA PHE A 94 -2.88 -2.57 12.58
C PHE A 94 -3.07 -3.93 13.27
N ASN A 95 -3.18 -5.02 12.51
CA ASN A 95 -3.37 -6.36 13.07
C ASN A 95 -2.16 -6.85 13.89
N ILE A 96 -0.96 -6.33 13.63
CA ILE A 96 0.26 -6.66 14.39
C ILE A 96 0.33 -5.82 15.67
N GLU A 97 -0.02 -4.54 15.60
CA GLU A 97 0.14 -3.60 16.73
C GLU A 97 -1.00 -3.68 17.77
N GLY A 98 -2.12 -4.33 17.43
CA GLY A 98 -3.19 -4.68 18.37
C GLY A 98 -3.96 -3.49 18.98
N ASN A 99 -3.69 -2.27 18.50
CA ASN A 99 -4.13 -1.00 19.09
C ASN A 99 -4.78 -0.09 18.05
N ASN A 100 -5.40 1.00 18.53
CA ASN A 100 -6.02 2.08 17.75
C ASN A 100 -5.34 2.30 16.39
N VAL A 101 -6.10 2.23 15.29
CA VAL A 101 -5.58 2.40 13.91
C VAL A 101 -5.15 3.85 13.61
N GLY A 102 -5.59 4.82 14.41
CA GLY A 102 -5.32 6.25 14.18
C GLY A 102 -3.83 6.59 14.00
N PRO A 103 -2.93 6.15 14.92
CA PRO A 103 -1.48 6.24 14.75
C PRO A 103 -0.94 5.64 13.45
N VAL A 104 -1.37 4.44 13.06
CA VAL A 104 -0.98 3.80 11.79
C VAL A 104 -1.39 4.69 10.61
N ILE A 105 -2.64 5.15 10.57
CA ILE A 105 -3.14 6.05 9.51
C ILE A 105 -2.33 7.36 9.47
N ASN A 106 -2.05 7.97 10.63
CA ASN A 106 -1.23 9.18 10.73
C ASN A 106 0.17 8.97 10.14
N LYS A 107 0.80 7.83 10.44
CA LYS A 107 2.11 7.48 9.91
C LYS A 107 2.09 7.42 8.38
N PHE A 108 1.14 6.69 7.79
CA PHE A 108 1.00 6.61 6.34
C PHE A 108 0.73 7.99 5.71
N LEU A 109 -0.15 8.81 6.28
CA LEU A 109 -0.40 10.17 5.79
C LEU A 109 0.85 11.06 5.84
N TYR A 110 1.70 10.89 6.85
CA TYR A 110 2.94 11.62 6.94
C TYR A 110 3.95 11.17 5.87
N ILE A 111 4.10 9.86 5.68
CA ILE A 111 4.91 9.29 4.60
C ILE A 111 4.43 9.81 3.24
N GLN A 112 3.11 9.80 2.96
CA GLN A 112 2.55 10.34 1.72
C GLN A 112 2.98 11.79 1.51
N THR A 113 2.87 12.63 2.53
CA THR A 113 3.20 14.05 2.44
C THR A 113 4.68 14.25 2.09
N SER A 114 5.58 13.52 2.77
CA SER A 114 7.03 13.54 2.48
C SER A 114 7.32 13.09 1.04
N VAL A 115 6.80 11.92 0.66
CA VAL A 115 7.09 11.27 -0.63
C VAL A 115 6.55 12.10 -1.79
N THR A 116 5.30 12.57 -1.71
CA THR A 116 4.63 13.33 -2.79
C THR A 116 5.31 14.67 -3.02
N LYS A 117 5.75 15.35 -1.95
CA LYS A 117 6.55 16.57 -2.01
C LYS A 117 7.91 16.34 -2.64
N SER A 118 8.63 15.29 -2.25
CA SER A 118 9.94 14.94 -2.82
C SER A 118 9.84 14.56 -4.31
N LEU A 119 8.85 13.76 -4.69
CA LEU A 119 8.60 13.35 -6.07
C LEU A 119 7.95 14.44 -6.93
N LYS A 120 7.40 15.49 -6.32
CA LYS A 120 6.50 16.47 -6.99
C LYS A 120 5.30 15.81 -7.68
N LEU A 121 4.78 14.72 -7.09
CA LEU A 121 3.65 13.95 -7.59
C LEU A 121 2.48 14.02 -6.61
N TYR A 122 1.46 14.82 -6.94
CA TYR A 122 0.27 15.03 -6.10
C TYR A 122 -0.97 14.24 -6.59
N SER A 123 -0.76 13.28 -7.48
CA SER A 123 -1.80 12.38 -7.97
C SER A 123 -1.97 11.17 -7.06
N CYS A 124 -3.12 10.49 -7.19
CA CYS A 124 -3.43 9.25 -6.47
C CYS A 124 -3.35 9.32 -4.93
N LEU A 125 -3.40 10.52 -4.34
CA LEU A 125 -3.40 10.70 -2.88
C LEU A 125 -4.51 9.90 -2.21
N TYR A 126 -4.17 9.20 -1.14
CA TYR A 126 -5.12 8.59 -0.23
C TYR A 126 -5.46 9.56 0.89
N ASN A 127 -6.75 9.63 1.21
CA ASN A 127 -7.31 10.44 2.28
C ASN A 127 -8.15 9.54 3.18
N PHE A 128 -8.33 9.98 4.42
CA PHE A 128 -9.21 9.36 5.40
C PHE A 128 -10.07 10.45 6.02
N TYR A 129 -11.39 10.37 5.87
CA TYR A 129 -12.40 11.16 6.57
C TYR A 129 -12.39 10.89 8.08
N GLY A 130 -12.19 9.63 8.47
CA GLY A 130 -12.04 9.20 9.86
C GLY A 130 -10.67 8.56 10.13
N ARG A 131 -10.08 8.78 11.31
CA ARG A 131 -8.88 8.06 11.77
C ARG A 131 -9.24 6.69 12.35
N ASP A 132 -10.11 5.98 11.63
CA ASP A 132 -10.65 4.69 12.03
C ASP A 132 -10.66 3.72 10.83
N LEU A 133 -11.14 2.50 11.08
CA LEU A 133 -11.27 1.49 10.04
C LEU A 133 -12.57 1.62 9.24
N THR A 134 -13.40 2.65 9.47
CA THR A 134 -14.76 2.73 8.91
C THR A 134 -14.72 2.82 7.39
N GLU A 135 -13.87 3.67 6.81
CA GLU A 135 -13.65 3.71 5.36
C GLU A 135 -13.03 2.43 4.80
N LEU A 136 -12.13 1.85 5.59
CA LEU A 136 -11.51 0.57 5.27
C LEU A 136 -12.50 -0.59 5.40
N LYS A 137 -13.63 -0.45 6.10
CA LYS A 137 -14.67 -1.49 6.25
C LYS A 137 -15.81 -1.32 5.25
N ASN A 138 -16.15 -0.08 4.91
CA ASN A 138 -17.30 0.26 4.07
C ASN A 138 -17.00 0.30 2.57
N SER A 139 -15.73 0.17 2.18
CA SER A 139 -15.32 0.09 0.77
C SER A 139 -15.80 -1.22 0.13
N THR A 140 -16.92 -1.20 -0.60
CA THR A 140 -17.43 -2.37 -1.37
C THR A 140 -16.39 -2.92 -2.35
N LYS A 141 -15.53 -2.05 -2.88
CA LYS A 141 -14.40 -2.44 -3.74
C LYS A 141 -13.30 -3.14 -2.96
N LYS A 142 -13.08 -2.81 -1.67
CA LYS A 142 -12.29 -3.64 -0.77
C LYS A 142 -12.95 -5.00 -0.59
N ASN A 143 -14.25 -5.13 -0.37
CA ASN A 143 -14.85 -6.48 -0.28
C ASN A 143 -14.57 -7.32 -1.53
N ILE A 144 -14.47 -6.72 -2.73
CA ILE A 144 -14.07 -7.48 -3.92
C ILE A 144 -12.55 -7.75 -3.94
N TYR A 145 -11.71 -6.73 -3.72
CA TYR A 145 -10.25 -6.85 -3.75
C TYR A 145 -9.69 -7.70 -2.61
N MET A 146 -10.31 -7.60 -1.44
CA MET A 146 -10.07 -8.40 -0.25
C MET A 146 -10.91 -9.67 -0.22
N ASN A 147 -11.99 -9.90 -0.97
CA ASN A 147 -12.46 -11.29 -1.15
C ASN A 147 -11.52 -12.05 -2.08
N ILE A 148 -10.85 -11.33 -3.00
CA ILE A 148 -9.75 -11.84 -3.81
C ILE A 148 -8.48 -12.07 -2.95
N LEU A 149 -8.23 -11.28 -1.89
CA LEU A 149 -7.05 -11.41 -1.02
C LEU A 149 -7.30 -12.04 0.39
N ASN A 150 -8.53 -12.14 0.89
CA ASN A 150 -8.96 -12.62 2.23
C ASN A 150 -9.64 -14.00 2.18
N THR A 151 -9.45 -14.78 1.13
CA THR A 151 -9.39 -16.25 1.30
C THR A 151 -8.21 -16.68 2.18
N THR A 152 -7.56 -15.77 2.91
CA THR A 152 -6.20 -15.92 3.40
C THR A 152 -6.04 -15.66 4.90
N ILE A 153 -7.04 -15.21 5.66
CA ILE A 153 -6.89 -15.08 7.13
C ILE A 153 -8.20 -15.41 7.86
N LEU A 154 -8.40 -16.70 8.15
CA LEU A 154 -8.93 -17.22 9.42
C LEU A 154 -8.63 -18.73 9.57
#